data_AF-A0A9E7PK10-F1
#
_entry.id   AF-A0A9E7PK10-F1
#
_cell.length_a   1.000
_cell.length_b   1.000
_cell.length_c   1.000
_cell.angle_alpha   90.00
_cell.angle_beta   90.00
_cell.angle_gamma   90.00
#
_symmetry.space_group_name_H-M   'P 1'
#
loop_
_entity.id
_entity.type
_entity.pdbx_description
1 polymer ?
#
loop_
_entity_poly.entity_id
_entity_poly.type
_entity_poly.pdbx_seq_one_letter_code
_entity_poly.pdbx_strand_id
1 'polypeptide(L)'
;MKKSGLITITGLILFLLFIAPASAVLTNIGQGDTVFLGEEGLTLTPSVFYSSGGVTDNQLAYFGSGANPATSAPSYMITPDKSSFYVDPNTFGDKQSAWYSYPNGSKNGHVAFYVNSPAIGIKLYAVRPGDSFDLTNGKVVKGEGLDFRIDSNLNPIFTRSGVAAGDDGVDIKFQDGVGATLTALYDCTGSIVSIVNIHPTSSMFYLPSGTPACVWDTGNDAYKMGSYKVWAECNVNGMKDNLGSITGETVTSPIPSLAAAAAPTSTPTPEETTATETPVPATTAPTTAPTAVVTETETPAPVVTETPVVTPAVTATSKGPADLPQTPLSMLTVISGILAVFIAVNILKKE
;
A
#
# COMPACT_ATOMS: atom_id res chain seq x y z
N MET A 1 30.46 -48.44 16.68
CA MET A 1 29.77 -47.50 15.76
C MET A 1 28.34 -47.31 16.24
N LYS A 2 28.00 -46.17 16.87
CA LYS A 2 26.61 -45.77 17.23
C LYS A 2 26.52 -44.41 17.96
N LYS A 3 27.64 -43.84 18.45
CA LYS A 3 27.65 -42.57 19.21
C LYS A 3 27.99 -41.32 18.39
N SER A 4 28.57 -41.45 17.20
CA SER A 4 28.93 -40.32 16.33
C SER A 4 27.77 -39.80 15.47
N GLY A 5 26.80 -40.65 15.12
CA GLY A 5 25.64 -40.24 14.33
C GLY A 5 24.65 -39.35 15.10
N LEU A 6 24.48 -39.60 16.40
CA LEU A 6 23.52 -38.86 17.24
C LEU A 6 23.97 -37.42 17.52
N ILE A 7 25.28 -37.21 17.74
CA ILE A 7 25.85 -35.87 18.00
C ILE A 7 25.73 -34.97 16.76
N THR A 8 25.87 -35.55 15.56
CA THR A 8 25.78 -34.81 14.29
C THR A 8 24.33 -34.39 13.98
N ILE A 9 23.34 -35.24 14.30
CA ILE A 9 21.92 -34.95 14.09
C ILE A 9 21.40 -33.94 15.13
N THR A 10 21.84 -34.02 16.39
CA THR A 10 21.46 -33.04 17.42
C THR A 10 22.08 -31.66 17.17
N GLY A 11 23.31 -31.59 16.64
CA GLY A 11 23.94 -30.32 16.24
C GLY A 11 23.23 -29.63 15.07
N LEU A 12 22.74 -30.40 14.09
CA LEU A 12 22.01 -29.88 12.93
C LEU A 12 20.62 -29.34 13.33
N ILE A 13 19.91 -30.02 14.23
CA ILE A 13 18.59 -29.58 14.74
C ILE A 13 18.72 -28.32 15.61
N LEU A 14 19.81 -28.18 16.38
CA LEU A 14 20.05 -26.98 17.18
C LEU A 14 20.41 -25.75 16.33
N PHE A 15 21.07 -25.95 15.18
CA PHE A 15 21.37 -24.86 14.23
C PHE A 15 20.12 -24.39 13.46
N LEU A 16 19.17 -25.29 13.20
CA LEU A 16 17.87 -24.96 12.58
C LEU A 16 16.92 -24.19 13.51
N LEU A 17 17.12 -24.25 14.84
CA LEU A 17 16.30 -23.53 15.82
C LEU A 17 16.72 -22.06 16.05
N PHE A 18 17.83 -21.62 15.44
CA PHE A 18 18.28 -20.21 15.48
C PHE A 18 17.96 -19.42 14.21
N ILE A 19 17.17 -19.98 13.30
CA ILE A 19 16.54 -19.19 12.25
C ILE A 19 15.27 -18.59 12.85
N ALA A 20 15.42 -17.62 13.75
CA ALA A 20 14.32 -16.72 14.02
C ALA A 20 13.95 -16.08 12.67
N PRO A 21 12.66 -16.02 12.28
CA PRO A 21 12.29 -15.12 11.22
C PRO A 21 12.79 -13.74 11.66
N ALA A 22 13.66 -13.12 10.85
CA ALA A 22 13.88 -11.70 10.98
C ALA A 22 12.50 -11.07 10.81
N SER A 23 11.90 -10.59 11.90
CA SER A 23 10.68 -9.81 11.79
C SER A 23 11.00 -8.65 10.84
N ALA A 24 10.18 -8.55 9.80
CA ALA A 24 10.27 -7.63 8.66
C ALA A 24 10.83 -6.25 9.03
N VAL A 25 11.76 -5.74 8.22
CA VAL A 25 12.40 -4.42 8.37
C VAL A 25 11.64 -3.36 7.55
N LEU A 26 10.31 -3.46 7.46
CA LEU A 26 9.48 -2.41 6.85
C LEU A 26 9.41 -1.14 7.71
N THR A 27 9.74 -1.25 8.99
CA THR A 27 9.51 -0.24 10.01
C THR A 27 10.72 0.65 10.27
N ASN A 28 11.91 0.30 9.78
CA ASN A 28 13.11 1.10 10.00
C ASN A 28 13.17 2.31 9.06
N ILE A 29 13.28 3.50 9.65
CA ILE A 29 13.35 4.76 8.92
C ILE A 29 14.76 5.35 9.07
N GLY A 30 15.44 5.47 7.94
CA GLY A 30 16.72 6.14 7.77
C GLY A 30 16.58 7.63 7.49
N GLN A 31 17.72 8.32 7.57
CA GLN A 31 17.83 9.70 7.10
C GLN A 31 17.37 9.84 5.64
N GLY A 32 16.42 10.74 5.39
CA GLY A 32 15.96 11.08 4.05
C GLY A 32 14.96 10.10 3.45
N ASP A 33 14.56 9.06 4.19
CA ASP A 33 13.51 8.14 3.78
C ASP A 33 12.16 8.86 3.69
N THR A 34 11.21 8.26 2.96
CA THR A 34 9.82 8.73 2.93
C THR A 34 8.97 7.86 3.83
N VAL A 35 8.14 8.49 4.66
CA VAL A 35 7.08 7.87 5.44
C VAL A 35 5.71 8.36 4.96
N PHE A 36 4.68 7.57 5.22
CA PHE A 36 3.32 7.84 4.79
C PHE A 36 2.39 8.03 5.98
N LEU A 37 1.40 8.90 5.84
CA LEU A 37 0.37 9.09 6.86
C LEU A 37 -0.25 7.74 7.23
N GLY A 38 -0.46 7.53 8.53
CA GLY A 38 -1.04 6.29 9.05
C GLY A 38 -0.07 5.13 9.27
N GLU A 39 1.19 5.20 8.79
CA GLU A 39 2.19 4.19 9.17
C GLU A 39 2.47 4.25 10.68
N GLU A 40 2.48 3.11 11.34
CA GLU A 40 2.75 2.98 12.78
C GLU A 40 3.84 1.94 13.09
N GLY A 41 4.29 1.92 14.35
CA GLY A 41 5.31 0.97 14.82
C GLY A 41 6.68 1.20 14.19
N LEU A 42 6.94 2.40 13.65
CA LEU A 42 8.17 2.73 12.96
C LEU A 42 9.32 2.93 13.95
N THR A 43 10.51 2.47 13.59
CA THR A 43 11.74 2.71 14.33
C THR A 43 12.56 3.77 13.58
N LEU A 44 12.71 4.95 14.18
CA LEU A 44 13.57 6.01 13.69
C LEU A 44 15.03 5.66 14.03
N THR A 45 15.80 5.30 13.01
CA THR A 45 17.21 4.95 13.22
C THR A 45 18.00 6.16 13.74
N PRO A 46 19.17 5.96 14.38
CA PRO A 46 20.00 7.07 14.85
C PRO A 46 20.36 8.08 13.75
N SER A 47 20.40 7.67 12.48
CA SER A 47 20.70 8.53 11.33
C SER A 47 19.67 9.64 11.10
N VAL A 48 18.42 9.42 11.51
CA VAL A 48 17.34 10.41 11.45
C VAL A 48 17.66 11.65 12.29
N PHE A 49 18.46 11.50 13.35
CA PHE A 49 18.79 12.56 14.30
C PHE A 49 20.25 12.98 14.17
N TYR A 50 20.48 14.28 14.14
CA TYR A 50 21.81 14.85 14.18
C TYR A 50 22.56 14.43 15.45
N SER A 51 23.76 13.89 15.26
CA SER A 51 24.65 13.50 16.35
C SER A 51 26.10 13.82 15.97
N SER A 52 26.53 15.04 16.23
CA SER A 52 27.92 15.47 15.98
C SER A 52 28.36 16.54 16.97
N GLY A 53 29.65 16.59 17.25
CA GLY A 53 30.24 17.56 18.18
C GLY A 53 29.75 17.44 19.62
N GLY A 54 29.33 16.25 20.06
CA GLY A 54 28.79 16.02 21.40
C GLY A 54 27.34 16.45 21.60
N VAL A 55 26.67 16.93 20.54
CA VAL A 55 25.23 17.24 20.55
C VAL A 55 24.46 16.02 20.06
N THR A 56 23.45 15.60 20.82
CA THR A 56 22.52 14.54 20.42
C THR A 56 21.13 15.12 20.28
N ASP A 57 20.54 14.94 19.11
CA ASP A 57 19.18 15.40 18.84
C ASP A 57 18.11 14.36 19.23
N ASN A 58 16.95 14.88 19.63
CA ASN A 58 15.74 14.13 19.87
C ASN A 58 14.50 14.84 19.34
N GLN A 59 14.64 15.97 18.63
CA GLN A 59 13.52 16.74 18.12
C GLN A 59 13.46 16.68 16.59
N LEU A 60 12.25 16.76 16.08
CA LEU A 60 11.97 16.93 14.67
C LEU A 60 11.25 18.26 14.46
N ALA A 61 11.57 18.95 13.37
CA ALA A 61 11.00 20.23 13.02
C ALA A 61 10.42 20.22 11.60
N TYR A 62 9.31 20.92 11.44
CA TYR A 62 8.71 21.27 10.17
C TYR A 62 8.74 22.78 9.98
N PHE A 63 9.23 23.24 8.83
CA PHE A 63 9.44 24.67 8.56
C PHE A 63 8.31 25.29 7.74
N GLY A 64 7.47 24.49 7.08
CA GLY A 64 6.45 24.99 6.14
C GLY A 64 6.99 25.11 4.70
N SER A 65 6.06 25.16 3.75
CA SER A 65 6.39 25.34 2.34
C SER A 65 7.06 26.70 2.08
N GLY A 66 8.14 26.71 1.31
CA GLY A 66 8.89 27.92 0.94
C GLY A 66 9.79 28.50 2.04
N ALA A 67 9.78 27.95 3.26
CA ALA A 67 10.71 28.34 4.31
C ALA A 67 12.10 27.75 4.05
N ASN A 68 13.15 28.47 4.47
CA ASN A 68 14.53 27.97 4.43
C ASN A 68 14.93 27.45 5.82
N PRO A 69 15.13 26.13 6.00
CA PRO A 69 15.50 25.54 7.30
C PRO A 69 16.77 26.13 7.93
N ALA A 70 17.68 26.72 7.14
CA ALA A 70 18.91 27.33 7.64
C ALA A 70 18.69 28.73 8.25
N THR A 71 17.59 29.41 7.92
CA THR A 71 17.36 30.81 8.31
C THR A 71 16.02 31.07 8.98
N SER A 72 15.01 30.25 8.71
CA SER A 72 13.67 30.38 9.27
C SER A 72 13.57 29.66 10.62
N ALA A 73 12.61 30.06 11.45
CA ALA A 73 12.21 29.28 12.62
C ALA A 73 11.26 28.14 12.19
N PRO A 74 11.23 27.00 12.91
CA PRO A 74 10.23 25.97 12.69
C PRO A 74 8.81 26.49 12.89
N SER A 75 7.90 26.04 12.03
CA SER A 75 6.46 26.24 12.20
C SER A 75 5.86 25.22 13.17
N TYR A 76 6.49 24.05 13.30
CA TYR A 76 6.07 23.00 14.22
C TYR A 76 7.26 22.15 14.66
N MET A 77 7.21 21.62 15.87
CA MET A 77 8.26 20.75 16.42
C MET A 77 7.64 19.63 17.26
N ILE A 78 8.28 18.47 17.27
CA ILE A 78 7.91 17.33 18.10
C ILE A 78 9.15 16.66 18.68
N THR A 79 8.94 15.90 19.75
CA THR A 79 9.91 14.93 20.28
C THR A 79 9.27 13.55 20.14
N PRO A 80 9.56 12.80 19.06
CA PRO A 80 8.90 11.52 18.80
C PRO A 80 9.42 10.40 19.71
N ASP A 81 8.62 9.34 19.88
CA ASP A 81 9.14 8.04 20.30
C ASP A 81 9.93 7.44 19.14
N LYS A 82 11.22 7.14 19.35
CA LYS A 82 12.12 6.67 18.31
C LYS A 82 11.95 5.18 17.98
N SER A 83 11.31 4.41 18.87
CA SER A 83 11.12 2.96 18.75
C SER A 83 9.70 2.55 18.37
N SER A 84 8.74 3.47 18.47
CA SER A 84 7.34 3.24 18.13
C SER A 84 6.73 4.50 17.54
N PHE A 85 7.37 5.04 16.51
CA PHE A 85 6.94 6.25 15.82
C PHE A 85 5.66 5.97 15.01
N TYR A 86 4.71 6.88 15.14
CA TYR A 86 3.45 6.88 14.41
C TYR A 86 3.35 8.15 13.57
N VAL A 87 3.09 8.00 12.27
CA VAL A 87 2.86 9.10 11.35
C VAL A 87 1.40 9.56 11.47
N ASP A 88 1.09 10.17 12.62
CA ASP A 88 -0.25 10.62 12.98
C ASP A 88 -0.83 11.62 11.96
N PRO A 89 -1.96 11.30 11.29
CA PRO A 89 -2.62 12.20 10.36
C PRO A 89 -2.98 13.56 10.95
N ASN A 90 -3.26 13.66 12.25
CA ASN A 90 -3.57 14.94 12.89
C ASN A 90 -2.34 15.84 13.06
N THR A 91 -1.16 15.24 13.21
CA THR A 91 0.11 15.95 13.39
C THR A 91 0.74 16.29 12.04
N PHE A 92 0.68 15.36 11.09
CA PHE A 92 1.42 15.42 9.84
C PHE A 92 0.56 15.72 8.60
N GLY A 93 -0.77 15.61 8.68
CA GLY A 93 -1.65 15.68 7.51
C GLY A 93 -1.58 17.00 6.74
N ASP A 94 -1.42 18.12 7.45
CA ASP A 94 -1.21 19.47 6.87
C ASP A 94 0.28 19.85 6.75
N LYS A 95 1.19 18.91 7.06
CA LYS A 95 2.66 19.09 7.09
C LYS A 95 3.38 18.04 6.25
N GLN A 96 2.79 17.71 5.11
CA GLN A 96 3.35 16.79 4.12
C GLN A 96 4.52 17.44 3.39
N SER A 97 5.73 17.20 3.87
CA SER A 97 6.99 17.60 3.22
C SER A 97 8.19 17.00 3.96
N ALA A 98 9.38 17.55 3.71
CA ALA A 98 10.57 17.29 4.51
C ALA A 98 10.38 17.73 5.98
N TRP A 99 10.69 16.81 6.88
CA TRP A 99 10.93 17.05 8.29
C TRP A 99 12.43 17.00 8.55
N TYR A 100 12.89 17.78 9.52
CA TYR A 100 14.31 17.98 9.78
C TYR A 100 14.63 17.56 11.20
N SER A 101 15.79 16.95 11.38
CA SER A 101 16.44 16.90 12.70
C SER A 101 16.67 18.33 13.17
N TYR A 102 16.33 18.62 14.42
CA TYR A 102 16.40 19.97 14.99
C TYR A 102 17.10 19.99 16.35
N PRO A 103 18.45 19.92 16.38
CA PRO A 103 19.22 19.90 17.61
C PRO A 103 19.16 21.25 18.35
N ASN A 104 18.15 21.44 19.20
CA ASN A 104 18.03 22.54 20.15
C ASN A 104 18.25 23.94 19.52
N GLY A 105 17.57 24.23 18.40
CA GLY A 105 17.70 25.53 17.73
C GLY A 105 18.91 25.69 16.79
N SER A 106 19.73 24.65 16.64
CA SER A 106 20.90 24.70 15.76
C SER A 106 20.53 24.55 14.28
N LYS A 107 21.14 25.38 13.45
CA LYS A 107 20.92 25.47 11.99
C LYS A 107 21.60 24.35 11.19
N ASN A 108 22.23 23.39 11.87
CA ASN A 108 22.97 22.28 11.27
C ASN A 108 22.14 20.99 11.12
N GLY A 109 20.84 21.07 11.35
CA GLY A 109 19.92 19.96 11.11
C GLY A 109 19.90 19.52 9.65
N HIS A 110 19.74 18.22 9.42
CA HIS A 110 19.52 17.63 8.10
C HIS A 110 18.09 17.13 7.93
N VAL A 111 17.69 16.81 6.70
CA VAL A 111 16.38 16.18 6.44
C VAL A 111 16.34 14.83 7.16
N ALA A 112 15.44 14.72 8.12
CA ALA A 112 15.17 13.50 8.87
C ALA A 112 14.45 12.49 7.96
N PHE A 113 13.29 12.87 7.43
CA PHE A 113 12.49 12.08 6.49
C PHE A 113 11.49 12.99 5.76
N TYR A 114 10.84 12.47 4.73
CA TYR A 114 9.71 13.10 4.04
C TYR A 114 8.40 12.47 4.48
N VAL A 115 7.34 13.26 4.59
CA VAL A 115 5.99 12.76 4.87
C VAL A 115 5.09 12.99 3.67
N ASN A 116 4.41 11.94 3.20
CA ASN A 116 3.46 11.98 2.09
C ASN A 116 2.11 11.36 2.49
N SER A 117 1.02 11.78 1.84
CA SER A 117 -0.20 10.98 1.81
C SER A 117 0.01 9.75 0.90
N PRO A 118 -0.46 8.55 1.29
CA PRO A 118 -0.43 7.40 0.40
C PRO A 118 -1.35 7.61 -0.80
N ALA A 119 -0.96 7.08 -1.95
CA ALA A 119 -1.76 7.11 -3.16
C ALA A 119 -1.67 5.77 -3.88
N ILE A 120 -2.82 5.20 -4.22
CA ILE A 120 -2.91 3.92 -4.92
C ILE A 120 -4.04 3.92 -5.95
N GLY A 121 -3.73 3.38 -7.13
CA GLY A 121 -4.64 3.08 -8.22
C GLY A 121 -4.34 1.71 -8.79
N ILE A 122 -5.35 1.09 -9.39
CA ILE A 122 -5.21 -0.17 -10.11
C ILE A 122 -5.81 -0.02 -11.50
N LYS A 123 -5.14 -0.65 -12.47
CA LYS A 123 -5.59 -0.78 -13.83
C LYS A 123 -5.52 -2.21 -14.30
N LEU A 124 -6.37 -2.54 -15.26
CA LEU A 124 -6.35 -3.82 -15.95
C LEU A 124 -5.74 -3.62 -17.33
N TYR A 125 -4.81 -4.46 -17.72
CA TYR A 125 -4.18 -4.45 -19.03
C TYR A 125 -4.43 -5.76 -19.75
N ALA A 126 -4.78 -5.68 -21.04
CA ALA A 126 -4.70 -6.83 -21.93
C ALA A 126 -3.24 -7.03 -22.34
N VAL A 127 -2.73 -8.26 -22.20
CA VAL A 127 -1.37 -8.61 -22.57
C VAL A 127 -1.38 -9.45 -23.83
N ARG A 128 -0.94 -8.84 -24.92
CA ARG A 128 -0.78 -9.51 -26.21
C ARG A 128 0.62 -9.25 -26.75
N PRO A 129 1.23 -10.23 -27.45
CA PRO A 129 2.51 -10.02 -28.11
C PRO A 129 2.45 -8.81 -29.06
N GLY A 130 3.20 -7.76 -28.73
CA GLY A 130 3.32 -6.55 -29.56
C GLY A 130 2.20 -5.51 -29.43
N ASP A 131 1.12 -5.78 -28.68
CA ASP A 131 -0.02 -4.86 -28.56
C ASP A 131 -0.74 -5.01 -27.20
N SER A 132 -0.11 -4.50 -26.14
CA SER A 132 -0.71 -4.47 -24.81
C SER A 132 -1.37 -3.10 -24.55
N PHE A 133 -2.60 -3.11 -24.04
CA PHE A 133 -3.39 -1.89 -23.88
C PHE A 133 -4.27 -1.90 -22.62
N ASP A 134 -4.67 -0.71 -22.19
CA ASP A 134 -5.50 -0.49 -21.01
C ASP A 134 -6.94 -1.01 -21.26
N LEU A 135 -7.39 -1.94 -20.42
CA LEU A 135 -8.72 -2.54 -20.45
C LEU A 135 -9.54 -2.20 -19.19
N THR A 136 -9.09 -1.24 -18.37
CA THR A 136 -9.70 -0.93 -17.07
C THR A 136 -11.21 -0.62 -17.15
N ASN A 137 -11.63 0.08 -18.22
CA ASN A 137 -13.04 0.40 -18.46
C ASN A 137 -13.65 -0.42 -19.61
N GLY A 138 -12.93 -1.44 -20.07
CA GLY A 138 -13.32 -2.29 -21.19
C GLY A 138 -14.16 -3.49 -20.77
N LYS A 139 -14.49 -4.33 -21.74
CA LYS A 139 -15.07 -5.66 -21.49
C LYS A 139 -13.98 -6.70 -21.54
N VAL A 140 -13.94 -7.59 -20.55
CA VAL A 140 -13.12 -8.79 -20.60
C VAL A 140 -13.86 -9.89 -21.35
N VAL A 141 -13.15 -10.65 -22.16
CA VAL A 141 -13.68 -11.85 -22.83
C VAL A 141 -12.93 -13.07 -22.32
N LYS A 142 -13.59 -14.23 -22.28
CA LYS A 142 -12.91 -15.47 -21.90
C LYS A 142 -11.79 -15.78 -22.90
N GLY A 143 -10.61 -16.16 -22.41
CA GLY A 143 -9.43 -16.52 -23.22
C GLY A 143 -8.45 -15.37 -23.43
N GLU A 144 -8.70 -14.20 -22.83
CA GLU A 144 -7.76 -13.08 -22.80
C GLU A 144 -6.73 -13.27 -21.68
N GLY A 145 -5.46 -12.96 -21.96
CA GLY A 145 -4.41 -12.84 -20.97
C GLY A 145 -4.36 -11.42 -20.41
N LEU A 146 -4.45 -11.29 -19.09
CA LEU A 146 -4.56 -10.00 -18.42
C LEU A 146 -3.43 -9.79 -17.40
N ASP A 147 -3.10 -8.52 -17.19
CA ASP A 147 -2.20 -8.04 -16.15
C ASP A 147 -2.87 -6.97 -15.31
N PHE A 148 -2.36 -6.77 -14.10
CA PHE A 148 -2.69 -5.64 -13.26
C PHE A 148 -1.52 -4.66 -13.22
N ARG A 149 -1.84 -3.39 -13.40
CA ARG A 149 -0.89 -2.30 -13.16
C ARG A 149 -1.30 -1.55 -11.90
N ILE A 150 -0.39 -1.47 -10.96
CA ILE A 150 -0.50 -0.63 -9.77
C ILE A 150 0.12 0.72 -10.11
N ASP A 151 -0.69 1.78 -10.03
CA ASP A 151 -0.22 3.16 -10.10
C ASP A 151 -0.16 3.69 -8.66
N SER A 152 1.03 3.91 -8.10
CA SER A 152 1.15 4.32 -6.68
C SER A 152 2.35 5.23 -6.41
N ASN A 153 2.39 5.84 -5.23
CA ASN A 153 3.58 6.53 -4.72
C ASN A 153 4.31 5.73 -3.62
N LEU A 154 3.95 4.46 -3.42
CA LEU A 154 4.35 3.63 -2.27
C LEU A 154 5.71 2.94 -2.45
N ASN A 155 6.33 3.06 -3.63
CA ASN A 155 7.63 2.45 -3.91
C ASN A 155 8.76 2.80 -2.92
N PRO A 156 8.79 3.98 -2.25
CA PRO A 156 9.80 4.24 -1.24
C PRO A 156 9.71 3.26 -0.06
N ILE A 157 8.53 2.78 0.32
CA ILE A 157 8.38 1.80 1.42
C ILE A 157 9.15 0.53 1.08
N PHE A 158 8.99 0.03 -0.14
CA PHE A 158 9.55 -1.25 -0.59
C PHE A 158 11.03 -1.18 -0.99
N THR A 159 11.62 0.00 -0.96
CA THR A 159 13.05 0.23 -1.24
C THR A 159 13.83 0.63 0.01
N ARG A 160 13.17 0.68 1.18
CA ARG A 160 13.84 0.87 2.47
C ARG A 160 14.81 -0.28 2.74
N SER A 161 15.89 0.03 3.44
CA SER A 161 16.90 -0.96 3.79
C SER A 161 16.32 -2.07 4.67
N GLY A 162 16.41 -3.31 4.21
CA GLY A 162 16.02 -4.51 4.96
C GLY A 162 14.65 -5.08 4.59
N VAL A 163 13.90 -4.43 3.69
CA VAL A 163 12.67 -5.00 3.14
C VAL A 163 12.98 -6.29 2.39
N ALA A 164 12.21 -7.34 2.67
CA ALA A 164 12.32 -8.65 2.08
C ALA A 164 11.03 -9.02 1.33
N ALA A 165 11.12 -9.94 0.36
CA ALA A 165 9.98 -10.36 -0.46
C ALA A 165 8.82 -11.02 0.33
N GLY A 166 9.04 -11.39 1.59
CA GLY A 166 7.99 -11.94 2.47
C GLY A 166 7.24 -10.90 3.29
N ASP A 167 7.64 -9.63 3.21
CA ASP A 167 7.07 -8.54 3.97
C ASP A 167 5.71 -8.11 3.40
N ASP A 168 4.88 -7.46 4.23
CA ASP A 168 3.58 -6.96 3.81
C ASP A 168 3.70 -6.00 2.63
N GLY A 169 2.70 -6.03 1.74
CA GLY A 169 2.70 -5.22 0.53
C GLY A 169 1.32 -4.71 0.14
N VAL A 170 1.21 -4.34 -1.12
CA VAL A 170 -0.07 -4.06 -1.76
C VAL A 170 -0.76 -5.38 -2.09
N ASP A 171 -2.02 -5.50 -1.72
CA ASP A 171 -2.86 -6.63 -2.09
C ASP A 171 -3.79 -6.26 -3.22
N ILE A 172 -3.89 -7.10 -4.23
CA ILE A 172 -5.00 -7.08 -5.17
C ILE A 172 -6.05 -8.05 -4.62
N LYS A 173 -7.21 -7.51 -4.25
CA LYS A 173 -8.36 -8.29 -3.86
C LYS A 173 -9.12 -8.68 -5.12
N PHE A 174 -9.19 -9.99 -5.36
CA PHE A 174 -9.88 -10.56 -6.50
C PHE A 174 -11.06 -11.37 -5.99
N GLN A 175 -12.28 -10.89 -6.18
CA GLN A 175 -13.50 -11.55 -5.75
C GLN A 175 -14.27 -12.13 -6.94
N ASP A 176 -14.62 -13.41 -6.86
CA ASP A 176 -15.43 -14.08 -7.87
C ASP A 176 -16.94 -13.79 -7.75
N GLY A 177 -17.72 -14.31 -8.70
CA GLY A 177 -19.16 -14.09 -8.76
C GLY A 177 -19.96 -14.69 -7.60
N VAL A 178 -19.35 -15.54 -6.76
CA VAL A 178 -19.98 -16.12 -5.55
C VAL A 178 -19.43 -15.53 -4.26
N GLY A 179 -18.50 -14.57 -4.35
CA GLY A 179 -17.96 -13.82 -3.22
C GLY A 179 -16.63 -14.34 -2.66
N ALA A 180 -16.06 -15.42 -3.21
CA ALA A 180 -14.77 -15.95 -2.76
C ALA A 180 -13.63 -15.01 -3.20
N THR A 181 -12.71 -14.72 -2.29
CA THR A 181 -11.53 -13.89 -2.58
C THR A 181 -10.33 -14.79 -2.86
N LEU A 182 -9.65 -14.54 -3.98
CA LEU A 182 -8.44 -15.24 -4.40
C LEU A 182 -7.21 -14.43 -4.00
N THR A 183 -6.13 -15.12 -3.66
CA THR A 183 -4.81 -14.54 -3.33
C THR A 183 -3.76 -14.81 -4.40
N ALA A 184 -4.08 -15.63 -5.39
CA ALA A 184 -3.23 -15.95 -6.52
C ALA A 184 -4.08 -16.31 -7.74
N LEU A 185 -3.52 -16.17 -8.93
CA LEU A 185 -4.18 -16.45 -10.21
C LEU A 185 -3.30 -17.34 -11.09
N TYR A 186 -3.92 -18.03 -12.04
CA TYR A 186 -3.21 -18.78 -13.08
C TYR A 186 -2.80 -17.82 -14.19
N ASP A 187 -1.52 -17.84 -14.56
CA ASP A 187 -1.02 -17.19 -15.76
C ASP A 187 -1.33 -17.99 -17.03
N CYS A 188 -0.98 -17.41 -18.18
CA CYS A 188 -1.16 -18.00 -19.50
C CYS A 188 -0.29 -19.25 -19.75
N THR A 189 0.62 -19.61 -18.84
CA THR A 189 1.39 -20.86 -18.88
C THR A 189 0.81 -21.94 -17.95
N GLY A 190 -0.23 -21.61 -17.19
CA GLY A 190 -0.81 -22.47 -16.16
C GLY A 190 -0.08 -22.42 -14.82
N SER A 191 0.89 -21.52 -14.64
CA SER A 191 1.59 -21.31 -13.37
C SER A 191 0.81 -20.37 -12.46
N ILE A 192 1.02 -20.49 -11.14
CA ILE A 192 0.31 -19.67 -10.15
C ILE A 192 1.15 -18.42 -9.85
N VAL A 193 0.54 -17.24 -9.96
CA VAL A 193 1.13 -15.94 -9.65
C VAL A 193 0.41 -15.34 -8.44
N SER A 194 1.18 -14.97 -7.41
CA SER A 194 0.64 -14.26 -6.23
C SER A 194 0.13 -12.89 -6.63
N ILE A 195 -1.02 -12.49 -6.08
CA ILE A 195 -1.58 -11.15 -6.22
C ILE A 195 -1.70 -10.43 -4.86
N VAL A 196 -1.02 -10.95 -3.85
CA VAL A 196 -0.92 -10.37 -2.50
C VAL A 196 0.54 -10.09 -2.14
N ASN A 197 0.75 -9.19 -1.19
CA ASN A 197 2.08 -8.72 -0.77
C ASN A 197 2.96 -8.27 -1.93
N ILE A 198 2.38 -7.50 -2.85
CA ILE A 198 3.08 -6.96 -4.01
C ILE A 198 3.90 -5.76 -3.55
N HIS A 199 5.15 -5.68 -4.02
CA HIS A 199 6.08 -4.60 -3.72
C HIS A 199 6.35 -3.76 -4.98
N PRO A 200 5.48 -2.78 -5.32
CA PRO A 200 5.75 -1.86 -6.43
C PRO A 200 7.11 -1.17 -6.29
N THR A 201 8.00 -1.39 -7.26
CA THR A 201 9.34 -0.75 -7.28
C THR A 201 9.35 0.57 -8.06
N SER A 202 8.23 0.95 -8.66
CA SER A 202 8.05 2.14 -9.49
C SER A 202 6.64 2.69 -9.32
N SER A 203 6.43 3.94 -9.73
CA SER A 203 5.12 4.58 -9.64
C SER A 203 4.06 3.97 -10.57
N MET A 204 4.52 3.30 -11.62
CA MET A 204 3.72 2.45 -12.50
C MET A 204 4.35 1.06 -12.46
N PHE A 205 3.65 0.09 -11.90
CA PHE A 205 4.19 -1.25 -11.69
C PHE A 205 3.23 -2.31 -12.22
N TYR A 206 3.67 -3.03 -13.25
CA TYR A 206 2.98 -4.20 -13.78
C TYR A 206 3.34 -5.45 -12.98
N LEU A 207 2.42 -6.37 -12.77
CA LEU A 207 2.73 -7.59 -12.05
C LEU A 207 3.44 -8.63 -12.94
N PRO A 208 4.20 -9.56 -12.35
CA PRO A 208 4.74 -9.50 -10.99
C PRO A 208 6.05 -8.67 -10.91
N SER A 209 6.59 -8.21 -12.04
CA SER A 209 8.00 -7.80 -12.16
C SER A 209 8.24 -6.36 -12.62
N GLY A 210 7.20 -5.55 -12.74
CA GLY A 210 7.27 -4.18 -13.28
C GLY A 210 7.15 -4.10 -14.80
N THR A 211 7.03 -5.23 -15.50
CA THR A 211 6.84 -5.32 -16.95
C THR A 211 5.55 -6.07 -17.28
N PRO A 212 4.78 -5.65 -18.31
CA PRO A 212 3.55 -6.34 -18.68
C PRO A 212 3.73 -7.84 -18.85
N ALA A 213 2.97 -8.63 -18.09
CA ALA A 213 2.98 -10.09 -18.15
C ALA A 213 1.56 -10.64 -17.95
N CYS A 214 1.26 -11.80 -18.52
CA CYS A 214 -0.03 -12.44 -18.26
C CYS A 214 -0.04 -12.95 -16.81
N VAL A 215 -0.77 -12.30 -15.93
CA VAL A 215 -0.97 -12.67 -14.53
C VAL A 215 -2.28 -13.42 -14.33
N TRP A 216 -3.24 -13.15 -15.21
CA TRP A 216 -4.55 -13.78 -15.20
C TRP A 216 -4.94 -14.28 -16.59
N ASP A 217 -4.90 -15.59 -16.77
CA ASP A 217 -5.48 -16.27 -17.92
C ASP A 217 -6.97 -16.49 -17.69
N THR A 218 -7.79 -15.61 -18.27
CA THR A 218 -9.26 -15.73 -18.19
C THR A 218 -9.79 -16.99 -18.89
N GLY A 219 -8.99 -17.63 -19.75
CA GLY A 219 -9.31 -18.87 -20.46
C GLY A 219 -9.23 -20.12 -19.59
N ASN A 220 -8.48 -20.07 -18.48
CA ASN A 220 -8.26 -21.20 -17.59
C ASN A 220 -9.58 -21.75 -17.02
N ASP A 221 -9.75 -23.08 -17.01
CA ASP A 221 -10.99 -23.77 -16.61
C ASP A 221 -11.34 -23.64 -15.13
N ALA A 222 -10.37 -23.20 -14.30
CA ALA A 222 -10.60 -22.81 -12.92
C ALA A 222 -11.55 -21.59 -12.81
N TYR A 223 -11.58 -20.73 -13.83
CA TYR A 223 -12.43 -19.54 -13.86
C TYR A 223 -13.76 -19.82 -14.55
N LYS A 224 -14.85 -19.46 -13.87
CA LYS A 224 -16.21 -19.63 -14.40
C LYS A 224 -16.67 -18.34 -15.06
N MET A 225 -17.62 -18.48 -15.99
CA MET A 225 -18.29 -17.30 -16.53
C MET A 225 -19.06 -16.61 -15.39
N GLY A 226 -18.92 -15.30 -15.31
CA GLY A 226 -19.51 -14.50 -14.24
C GLY A 226 -18.84 -13.15 -14.14
N SER A 227 -19.30 -12.36 -13.16
CA SER A 227 -18.73 -11.06 -12.84
C SER A 227 -17.66 -11.21 -11.76
N TYR A 228 -16.47 -10.67 -12.04
CA TYR A 228 -15.41 -10.53 -11.05
C TYR A 228 -15.30 -9.08 -10.57
N LYS A 229 -14.93 -8.89 -9.31
CA LYS A 229 -14.55 -7.60 -8.74
C LYS A 229 -13.09 -7.63 -8.41
N VAL A 230 -12.37 -6.60 -8.85
CA VAL A 230 -10.94 -6.45 -8.58
C VAL A 230 -10.68 -5.06 -8.04
N TRP A 231 -9.98 -4.95 -6.92
CA TRP A 231 -9.51 -3.69 -6.35
C TRP A 231 -8.17 -3.93 -5.66
N ALA A 232 -7.41 -2.87 -5.36
CA ALA A 232 -6.21 -2.96 -4.56
C ALA A 232 -6.42 -2.35 -3.17
N GLU A 233 -5.68 -2.87 -2.19
CA GLU A 233 -5.61 -2.37 -0.82
C GLU A 233 -4.15 -2.33 -0.37
N CYS A 234 -3.80 -1.31 0.43
CA CYS A 234 -2.51 -1.21 1.10
C CYS A 234 -2.73 -1.06 2.59
N ASN A 235 -2.24 -2.01 3.39
CA ASN A 235 -2.23 -1.90 4.85
C ASN A 235 -0.82 -2.09 5.43
N VAL A 236 0.21 -1.74 4.65
CA VAL A 236 1.60 -1.83 5.11
C VAL A 236 1.78 -0.95 6.34
N ASN A 237 2.37 -1.50 7.41
CA ASN A 237 2.56 -0.81 8.69
C ASN A 237 1.26 -0.21 9.27
N GLY A 238 0.11 -0.89 9.13
CA GLY A 238 -1.17 -0.47 9.72
C GLY A 238 -1.84 0.73 9.03
N MET A 239 -1.32 1.17 7.89
CA MET A 239 -1.74 2.40 7.21
C MET A 239 -3.25 2.51 6.97
N LYS A 240 -3.89 1.45 6.47
CA LYS A 240 -5.33 1.43 6.23
C LYS A 240 -6.12 1.32 7.53
N ASP A 241 -5.60 0.64 8.54
CA ASP A 241 -6.28 0.53 9.83
C ASP A 241 -6.29 1.89 10.55
N ASN A 242 -5.24 2.70 10.36
CA ASN A 242 -5.09 4.02 10.97
C ASN A 242 -5.76 5.16 10.19
N LEU A 243 -5.70 5.14 8.85
CA LEU A 243 -6.39 6.15 8.00
C LEU A 243 -7.85 5.77 7.70
N GLY A 244 -8.18 4.48 7.72
CA GLY A 244 -9.42 3.94 7.18
C GLY A 244 -9.32 3.57 5.69
N SER A 245 -10.43 3.08 5.15
CA SER A 245 -10.56 2.73 3.73
C SER A 245 -10.88 3.98 2.88
N ILE A 246 -9.85 4.72 2.48
CA ILE A 246 -9.97 5.93 1.67
C ILE A 246 -9.64 5.60 0.22
N THR A 247 -10.62 5.77 -0.67
CA THR A 247 -10.48 5.52 -2.11
C THR A 247 -9.41 6.42 -2.72
N GLY A 248 -8.42 5.82 -3.37
CA GLY A 248 -7.29 6.51 -3.99
C GLY A 248 -6.06 6.61 -3.08
N GLU A 249 -6.20 6.29 -1.79
CA GLU A 249 -5.10 6.35 -0.81
C GLU A 249 -4.73 4.96 -0.29
N THR A 250 -5.65 4.30 0.41
CA THR A 250 -5.43 2.99 1.04
C THR A 250 -6.20 1.86 0.35
N VAL A 251 -7.23 2.20 -0.42
CA VAL A 251 -8.01 1.27 -1.24
C VAL A 251 -8.31 1.88 -2.61
N THR A 252 -8.51 1.07 -3.64
CA THR A 252 -8.96 1.57 -4.95
C THR A 252 -10.47 1.40 -5.11
N SER A 253 -11.06 2.15 -6.03
CA SER A 253 -12.36 1.74 -6.57
C SER A 253 -12.24 0.38 -7.26
N PRO A 254 -13.24 -0.49 -7.15
CA PRO A 254 -13.26 -1.72 -7.92
C PRO A 254 -13.28 -1.43 -9.41
N ILE A 255 -12.50 -2.19 -10.18
CA ILE A 255 -12.56 -2.20 -11.63
C ILE A 255 -13.97 -2.66 -12.04
N PRO A 256 -14.66 -1.93 -12.95
CA PRO A 256 -16.01 -2.26 -13.39
C PRO A 256 -16.12 -3.71 -13.86
N SER A 257 -17.21 -4.38 -13.48
CA SER A 257 -17.43 -5.83 -13.55
C SER A 257 -16.85 -6.50 -14.81
N LEU A 258 -15.93 -7.42 -14.58
CA LEU A 258 -15.31 -8.23 -15.61
C LEU A 258 -16.26 -9.39 -15.87
N ALA A 259 -17.19 -9.23 -16.80
CA ALA A 259 -18.01 -10.33 -17.25
C ALA A 259 -17.15 -11.16 -18.20
N ALA A 260 -16.70 -12.35 -17.81
CA ALA A 260 -16.11 -13.29 -18.77
C ALA A 260 -17.21 -13.72 -19.75
N ALA A 261 -17.45 -12.90 -20.78
CA ALA A 261 -18.42 -13.20 -21.82
C ALA A 261 -17.96 -14.45 -22.57
N ALA A 262 -18.92 -15.30 -22.95
CA ALA A 262 -18.65 -16.39 -23.87
C ALA A 262 -17.93 -15.84 -25.11
N ALA A 263 -16.97 -16.59 -25.65
CA ALA A 263 -16.31 -16.27 -26.91
C ALA A 263 -17.39 -15.89 -27.95
N PRO A 264 -17.16 -14.89 -28.83
CA PRO A 264 -18.17 -14.53 -29.81
C PRO A 264 -18.50 -15.78 -30.63
N THR A 265 -19.72 -16.28 -30.47
CA THR A 265 -20.27 -17.29 -31.36
C THR A 265 -20.22 -16.67 -32.75
N SER A 266 -19.58 -17.37 -33.70
CA SER A 266 -19.50 -16.96 -35.09
C SER A 266 -20.84 -16.41 -35.55
N THR A 267 -20.86 -15.14 -35.96
CA THR A 267 -22.02 -14.46 -36.53
C THR A 267 -22.69 -15.38 -37.55
N PRO A 268 -23.98 -15.71 -37.44
CA PRO A 268 -24.65 -16.42 -38.51
C PRO A 268 -24.58 -15.53 -39.75
N THR A 269 -24.00 -16.09 -40.82
CA THR A 269 -24.09 -15.55 -42.18
C THR A 269 -25.53 -15.09 -42.43
N PRO A 270 -25.78 -13.83 -42.84
CA PRO A 270 -27.14 -13.37 -43.06
C PRO A 270 -27.77 -14.21 -44.17
N GLU A 271 -28.87 -14.88 -43.84
CA GLU A 271 -29.73 -15.54 -44.81
C GLU A 271 -30.40 -14.45 -45.66
N GLU A 272 -30.22 -14.55 -46.97
CA GLU A 272 -30.67 -13.58 -47.96
C GLU A 272 -32.21 -13.45 -47.87
N THR A 273 -32.69 -12.35 -47.30
CA THR A 273 -34.13 -12.08 -47.17
C THR A 273 -34.61 -11.34 -48.42
N THR A 274 -35.39 -12.03 -49.24
CA THR A 274 -36.11 -11.47 -50.38
C THR A 274 -37.03 -10.33 -49.93
N ALA A 275 -36.80 -9.13 -50.48
CA ALA A 275 -37.60 -7.94 -50.20
C ALA A 275 -39.04 -8.10 -50.74
N THR A 276 -40.03 -7.86 -49.87
CA THR A 276 -41.42 -7.58 -50.28
C THR A 276 -41.65 -6.09 -50.07
N GLU A 277 -41.91 -5.36 -51.16
CA GLU A 277 -42.22 -3.93 -51.14
C GLU A 277 -43.53 -3.65 -50.41
N THR A 278 -43.52 -2.68 -49.49
CA THR A 278 -44.72 -2.11 -48.85
C THR A 278 -44.74 -0.60 -49.11
N PRO A 279 -45.89 -0.01 -49.49
CA PRO A 279 -45.94 1.34 -50.04
C PRO A 279 -45.87 2.45 -48.98
N VAL A 280 -45.32 3.57 -49.43
CA VAL A 280 -45.08 4.84 -48.73
C VAL A 280 -46.40 5.54 -48.34
N PRO A 281 -46.53 6.05 -47.10
CA PRO A 281 -47.48 7.11 -46.77
C PRO A 281 -46.79 8.48 -46.58
N ALA A 282 -47.61 9.51 -46.81
CA ALA A 282 -47.27 10.88 -47.15
C ALA A 282 -46.65 11.75 -46.04
N THR A 283 -45.90 12.74 -46.53
CA THR A 283 -45.29 13.88 -45.85
C THR A 283 -46.30 14.77 -45.11
N THR A 284 -46.01 15.10 -43.85
CA THR A 284 -46.61 16.23 -43.12
C THR A 284 -45.53 17.22 -42.66
N ALA A 285 -45.94 18.49 -42.63
CA ALA A 285 -45.15 19.73 -42.57
C ALA A 285 -44.39 19.98 -41.24
N PRO A 286 -43.39 20.89 -41.22
CA PRO A 286 -42.51 21.09 -40.06
C PRO A 286 -43.17 21.88 -38.93
N THR A 287 -42.96 21.40 -37.69
CA THR A 287 -43.31 22.08 -36.44
C THR A 287 -42.21 23.09 -36.06
N THR A 288 -42.63 24.26 -35.61
CA THR A 288 -41.83 25.41 -35.17
C THR A 288 -41.00 25.13 -33.91
N ALA A 289 -39.78 25.68 -33.86
CA ALA A 289 -38.83 25.61 -32.75
C ALA A 289 -39.26 26.46 -31.54
N PRO A 290 -38.93 26.06 -30.30
CA PRO A 290 -39.23 26.85 -29.10
C PRO A 290 -38.17 27.94 -28.85
N THR A 291 -38.66 29.10 -28.45
CA THR A 291 -37.96 30.31 -28.00
C THR A 291 -37.12 30.05 -26.75
N ALA A 292 -35.85 30.46 -26.77
CA ALA A 292 -34.97 30.47 -25.60
C ALA A 292 -35.33 31.65 -24.66
N VAL A 293 -35.54 31.35 -23.38
CA VAL A 293 -35.66 32.34 -22.31
C VAL A 293 -34.26 32.63 -21.77
N VAL A 294 -33.85 33.89 -21.83
CA VAL A 294 -32.60 34.39 -21.26
C VAL A 294 -32.83 34.65 -19.77
N THR A 295 -32.09 33.95 -18.91
CA THR A 295 -32.04 34.23 -17.47
C THR A 295 -30.77 35.02 -17.19
N GLU A 296 -30.91 36.28 -16.78
CA GLU A 296 -29.80 37.10 -16.31
C GLU A 296 -29.32 36.60 -14.94
N THR A 297 -28.01 36.41 -14.81
CA THR A 297 -27.34 36.04 -13.56
C THR A 297 -26.77 37.30 -12.92
N GLU A 298 -27.27 37.67 -11.74
CA GLU A 298 -26.72 38.79 -10.98
C GLU A 298 -25.33 38.48 -10.42
N THR A 299 -24.45 39.47 -10.51
CA THR A 299 -23.08 39.46 -9.99
C THR A 299 -23.10 39.81 -8.50
N PRO A 300 -22.60 38.97 -7.58
CA PRO A 300 -22.49 39.36 -6.17
C PRO A 300 -21.30 40.30 -5.96
N ALA A 301 -21.54 41.34 -5.15
CA ALA A 301 -20.59 42.36 -4.72
C ALA A 301 -19.45 41.79 -3.84
N PRO A 302 -18.27 42.43 -3.78
CA PRO A 302 -17.14 41.94 -3.00
C PRO A 302 -17.38 42.05 -1.49
N VAL A 303 -17.13 40.95 -0.78
CA VAL A 303 -17.13 40.86 0.68
C VAL A 303 -15.80 41.40 1.22
N VAL A 304 -15.87 42.36 2.15
CA VAL A 304 -14.72 42.91 2.88
C VAL A 304 -14.22 41.87 3.88
N THR A 305 -12.94 41.49 3.77
CA THR A 305 -12.27 40.58 4.70
C THR A 305 -11.70 41.37 5.88
N GLU A 306 -12.20 41.12 7.09
CA GLU A 306 -11.58 41.59 8.32
C GLU A 306 -10.44 40.66 8.75
N THR A 307 -9.32 41.26 9.14
CA THR A 307 -8.11 40.59 9.64
C THR A 307 -8.36 39.99 11.03
N PRO A 308 -8.14 38.68 11.26
CA PRO A 308 -8.24 38.12 12.61
C PRO A 308 -6.99 38.45 13.44
N VAL A 309 -7.25 38.82 14.69
CA VAL A 309 -6.30 39.08 15.77
C VAL A 309 -5.63 37.76 16.21
N VAL A 310 -4.30 37.78 16.36
CA VAL A 310 -3.48 36.64 16.77
C VAL A 310 -3.58 36.42 18.28
N THR A 311 -4.02 35.23 18.70
CA THR A 311 -3.96 34.74 20.10
C THR A 311 -2.77 33.77 20.23
N PRO A 312 -1.95 33.81 21.31
CA PRO A 312 -0.78 32.96 21.44
C PRO A 312 -1.12 31.48 21.69
N ALA A 313 -0.25 30.61 21.18
CA ALA A 313 -0.37 29.15 21.21
C ALA A 313 -0.27 28.55 22.62
N VAL A 314 -1.06 27.51 22.86
CA VAL A 314 -1.10 26.70 24.07
C VAL A 314 -0.30 25.41 23.81
N THR A 315 0.69 25.12 24.65
CA THR A 315 1.43 23.85 24.64
C THR A 315 0.49 22.73 25.09
N ALA A 316 0.15 21.80 24.21
CA ALA A 316 -0.61 20.60 24.56
C ALA A 316 0.35 19.43 24.85
N THR A 317 0.34 18.97 26.10
CA THR A 317 0.92 17.69 26.49
C THR A 317 -0.05 16.59 26.05
N SER A 318 0.34 15.73 25.09
CA SER A 318 -0.48 14.59 24.71
C SER A 318 -0.45 13.53 25.82
N LYS A 319 -1.64 13.08 26.19
CA LYS A 319 -1.89 11.98 27.12
C LYS A 319 -1.90 10.69 26.31
N GLY A 320 -0.98 9.78 26.59
CA GLY A 320 -0.86 8.49 25.91
C GLY A 320 -2.13 7.62 26.07
N PRO A 321 -2.45 6.74 25.09
CA PRO A 321 -3.50 5.76 25.24
C PRO A 321 -3.18 4.75 26.35
N ALA A 322 -4.23 4.33 27.03
CA ALA A 322 -4.22 3.42 28.15
C ALA A 322 -3.67 2.01 27.81
N ASP A 323 -3.01 1.42 28.81
CA ASP A 323 -2.55 0.03 28.87
C ASP A 323 -3.57 -0.95 28.27
N LEU A 324 -3.15 -1.67 27.23
CA LEU A 324 -3.71 -2.97 26.88
C LEU A 324 -2.94 -4.05 27.66
N PRO A 325 -3.61 -5.14 28.07
CA PRO A 325 -3.10 -6.08 29.05
C PRO A 325 -1.82 -6.78 28.57
N GLN A 326 -0.76 -6.65 29.37
CA GLN A 326 0.49 -7.40 29.21
C GLN A 326 0.21 -8.91 29.23
N THR A 327 0.50 -9.57 28.10
CA THR A 327 0.54 -11.02 28.02
C THR A 327 1.71 -11.54 28.88
N PRO A 328 1.52 -12.62 29.66
CA PRO A 328 2.50 -13.05 30.63
C PRO A 328 3.78 -13.59 29.97
N LEU A 329 4.91 -13.15 30.53
CA LEU A 329 6.24 -13.74 30.56
C LEU A 329 6.51 -14.89 29.57
N SER A 330 7.46 -14.64 28.67
CA SER A 330 7.99 -15.58 27.68
C SER A 330 8.29 -16.98 28.27
N MET A 331 7.77 -18.01 27.62
CA MET A 331 8.10 -19.43 27.87
C MET A 331 9.58 -19.79 27.68
N LEU A 332 10.44 -18.87 27.24
CA LEU A 332 11.89 -19.10 27.07
C LEU A 332 12.62 -19.34 28.40
N THR A 333 12.16 -18.76 29.51
CA THR A 333 12.83 -18.93 30.82
C THR A 333 12.56 -20.31 31.44
N VAL A 334 11.47 -20.98 31.04
CA VAL A 334 11.11 -22.32 31.54
C VAL A 334 11.94 -23.41 30.83
N ILE A 335 12.29 -23.22 29.56
CA ILE A 335 13.07 -24.20 28.79
C ILE A 335 14.55 -24.21 29.21
N SER A 336 15.11 -23.06 29.60
CA SER A 336 16.49 -22.99 30.11
C SER A 336 16.66 -23.68 31.47
N GLY A 337 15.61 -23.69 32.31
CA GLY A 337 15.62 -24.40 33.60
C GLY A 337 15.59 -25.91 33.46
N ILE A 338 14.80 -26.44 32.51
CA ILE A 338 14.70 -27.89 32.28
C ILE A 338 16.00 -28.45 31.68
N LEU A 339 16.68 -27.69 30.81
CA LEU A 339 17.93 -28.14 30.19
C LEU A 339 19.11 -28.21 31.19
N ALA A 340 19.19 -27.29 32.16
CA ALA A 340 20.20 -27.33 33.22
C ALA A 340 20.05 -28.56 34.13
N VAL A 341 18.80 -28.96 34.43
CA VAL A 341 18.52 -30.15 35.25
C VAL A 341 18.88 -31.44 34.51
N PHE A 342 18.62 -31.54 33.21
CA PHE A 342 18.99 -32.74 32.42
C PHE A 342 20.50 -32.90 32.23
N ILE A 343 21.26 -31.80 32.12
CA ILE A 343 22.72 -31.85 32.05
C ILE A 343 23.31 -32.24 33.41
N ALA A 344 22.82 -31.66 34.52
CA ALA A 344 23.27 -32.01 35.86
C ALA A 344 23.01 -33.48 36.22
N VAL A 345 21.82 -34.02 35.90
CA VAL A 345 21.47 -35.42 36.18
C VAL A 345 22.29 -36.42 35.37
N ASN A 346 22.72 -36.06 34.16
CA ASN A 346 23.56 -36.94 33.33
C ASN A 346 25.05 -36.87 33.70
N ILE A 347 25.51 -35.78 34.31
CA ILE A 347 26.87 -35.66 34.84
C ILE A 347 26.99 -36.42 36.17
N LEU A 348 25.98 -36.37 37.05
CA LEU A 348 25.98 -37.09 38.33
C LEU A 348 25.80 -38.61 38.23
N LYS A 349 25.34 -39.15 37.10
CA LYS A 349 25.26 -40.61 36.86
C LYS A 349 26.56 -41.22 36.32
N LYS A 350 27.63 -40.43 36.20
CA LYS A 350 28.92 -40.85 35.66
C LYS A 350 30.06 -40.90 36.68
N GLU A 351 29.78 -40.69 37.96
CA GLU A 351 30.66 -41.06 39.07
C GLU A 351 30.15 -42.32 39.77
#